data_AF-A0AB38UXB4-F1
#
_entry.id   AF-A0AB38UXB4-F1
#
_cell.length_a   1.000
_cell.length_b   1.000
_cell.length_c   1.000
_cell.angle_alpha   90.00
_cell.angle_beta   90.00
_cell.angle_gamma   90.00
#
_symmetry.space_group_name_H-M   'P 1'
#
loop_
_entity.id
_entity.type
_entity.pdbx_description
1 polymer ?
#
loop_
_entity_poly.entity_id
_entity_poly.type
_entity_poly.pdbx_seq_one_letter_code
_entity_poly.pdbx_strand_id
1 'polypeptide(L)'
;MADHEPGDGYQSGEIDDMPDAGEQESTPVRRVAGWQRALRWAAWLTLLGLAIANSDRESFGPLELLALAAAIGISVWCLAKPLGGPLVAMDEAADVHGTFVSRTNWGLLLIGVALTLGGIGATGAIVYDLSAGRATVHDVLADMGTFVVGWTSEALSGWSYDAHLERTHAYALFVLVVPGLLLLRWNLVPLVKRGHEFRVEPDAVIWVRGPRGWGQLLEYNYASVTADGTTIRFTPSGDATPAVILPQARVSCRETGTRLRSQVSAELFQQRLARHGFTIEVIDAKRGSFRGRRGLGA
;
A
#
# COMPACT_ATOMS: atom_id res chain seq x y z
N MET A 1 -51.01 -59.83 -32.13
CA MET A 1 -50.77 -58.56 -31.41
C MET A 1 -49.26 -58.37 -31.50
N ALA A 2 -48.72 -57.65 -32.50
CA ALA A 2 -48.66 -56.17 -32.55
C ALA A 2 -47.91 -55.66 -31.30
N ASP A 3 -46.67 -55.15 -31.31
CA ASP A 3 -45.91 -54.30 -32.27
C ASP A 3 -44.37 -54.59 -32.13
N HIS A 4 -43.46 -54.57 -33.14
CA HIS A 4 -42.88 -53.44 -33.92
C HIS A 4 -42.45 -52.24 -33.02
N GLU A 5 -41.24 -51.70 -32.96
CA GLU A 5 -40.04 -51.72 -33.81
C GLU A 5 -38.77 -51.31 -33.02
N PRO A 6 -37.57 -51.39 -33.64
CA PRO A 6 -36.24 -51.41 -33.02
C PRO A 6 -35.49 -50.07 -33.12
N GLY A 7 -34.44 -49.94 -32.34
CA GLY A 7 -33.41 -48.91 -32.54
C GLY A 7 -32.16 -49.54 -33.15
N ASP A 8 -32.01 -49.40 -34.47
CA ASP A 8 -30.75 -49.49 -35.21
C ASP A 8 -29.66 -48.67 -34.50
N GLY A 9 -28.44 -49.15 -34.32
CA GLY A 9 -27.50 -49.45 -35.39
C GLY A 9 -26.42 -48.35 -35.40
N TYR A 10 -25.16 -48.78 -35.23
CA TYR A 10 -23.90 -48.23 -35.76
C TYR A 10 -22.73 -48.27 -34.76
N GLN A 11 -21.83 -49.23 -34.99
CA GLN A 11 -20.41 -49.16 -34.64
C GLN A 11 -19.64 -48.49 -35.78
N SER A 12 -18.80 -47.50 -35.45
CA SER A 12 -17.53 -47.08 -36.09
C SER A 12 -17.32 -45.61 -35.72
N GLY A 13 -16.35 -45.21 -34.91
CA GLY A 13 -14.92 -45.39 -35.18
C GLY A 13 -14.42 -44.18 -35.96
N GLU A 14 -14.15 -43.05 -35.30
CA GLU A 14 -13.17 -42.08 -35.76
C GLU A 14 -12.74 -41.16 -34.61
N ILE A 15 -11.43 -41.16 -34.39
CA ILE A 15 -10.71 -40.19 -33.58
C ILE A 15 -10.82 -38.90 -34.37
N ASP A 16 -11.53 -37.91 -33.84
CA ASP A 16 -11.34 -36.53 -34.28
C ASP A 16 -10.65 -35.80 -33.13
N ASP A 17 -9.35 -35.60 -33.36
CA ASP A 17 -8.47 -34.72 -32.63
C ASP A 17 -9.17 -33.36 -32.45
N MET A 18 -9.80 -33.17 -31.29
CA MET A 18 -10.03 -31.82 -30.82
C MET A 18 -8.67 -31.30 -30.36
N PRO A 19 -8.07 -30.31 -31.04
CA PRO A 19 -6.83 -29.73 -30.56
C PRO A 19 -7.12 -29.19 -29.17
N ASP A 20 -6.33 -29.69 -28.22
CA ASP A 20 -6.06 -29.09 -26.92
C ASP A 20 -6.03 -27.58 -27.16
N ALA A 21 -7.13 -26.91 -26.79
CA ALA A 21 -7.29 -25.48 -26.98
C ALA A 21 -6.26 -24.88 -26.06
N GLY A 22 -5.08 -24.66 -26.65
CA GLY A 22 -3.85 -24.39 -25.94
C GLY A 22 -4.13 -23.43 -24.82
N GLU A 23 -3.60 -23.76 -23.65
CA GLU A 23 -3.39 -22.82 -22.55
C GLU A 23 -3.11 -21.46 -23.20
N GLN A 24 -4.15 -20.60 -23.23
CA GLN A 24 -3.98 -19.27 -23.76
C GLN A 24 -2.92 -18.70 -22.87
N GLU A 25 -1.73 -18.54 -23.45
CA GLU A 25 -0.52 -18.03 -22.80
C GLU A 25 -0.93 -16.69 -22.20
N SER A 26 -1.42 -16.75 -20.96
CA SER A 26 -2.21 -15.67 -20.40
C SER A 26 -1.24 -14.54 -20.27
N THR A 27 -1.43 -13.49 -21.09
CA THR A 27 -0.43 -12.42 -21.17
C THR A 27 -0.19 -11.96 -19.74
N PRO A 28 1.05 -12.05 -19.22
CA PRO A 28 1.29 -11.90 -17.80
C PRO A 28 0.78 -10.53 -17.38
N VAL A 29 -0.05 -10.49 -16.34
CA VAL A 29 -0.68 -9.26 -15.84
C VAL A 29 0.41 -8.21 -15.68
N ARG A 30 0.28 -7.07 -16.37
CA ARG A 30 1.31 -6.03 -16.37
C ARG A 30 0.99 -4.95 -15.35
N ARG A 31 2.03 -4.34 -14.79
CA ARG A 31 1.89 -3.18 -13.90
C ARG A 31 1.72 -1.89 -14.71
N VAL A 32 1.04 -0.89 -14.14
CA VAL A 32 1.04 0.47 -14.70
C VAL A 32 2.46 1.04 -14.63
N ALA A 33 3.01 1.47 -15.77
CA ALA A 33 4.35 2.02 -15.87
C ALA A 33 4.53 3.29 -15.03
N GLY A 34 5.78 3.60 -14.64
CA GLY A 34 6.09 4.80 -13.85
C GLY A 34 5.61 6.09 -14.52
N TRP A 35 5.85 6.24 -15.83
CA TRP A 35 5.39 7.39 -16.60
C TRP A 35 3.86 7.44 -16.76
N GLN A 36 3.18 6.29 -16.86
CA GLN A 36 1.71 6.23 -16.89
C GLN A 36 1.13 6.73 -15.56
N ARG A 37 1.76 6.41 -14.43
CA ARG A 37 1.38 6.98 -13.12
C ARG A 37 1.64 8.48 -13.08
N ALA A 38 2.78 8.94 -13.58
CA ALA A 38 3.09 10.38 -13.63
C ALA A 38 2.08 11.14 -14.50
N LEU A 39 1.68 10.58 -15.64
CA LEU A 39 0.67 11.15 -16.53
C LEU A 39 -0.70 11.24 -15.84
N ARG A 40 -1.12 10.19 -15.11
CA ARG A 40 -2.34 10.25 -14.29
C ARG A 40 -2.28 11.35 -13.25
N TRP A 41 -1.16 11.45 -12.53
CA TRP A 41 -0.97 12.52 -11.54
C TRP A 41 -1.03 13.89 -12.18
N ALA A 42 -0.34 14.09 -13.31
CA ALA A 42 -0.38 15.36 -14.04
C ALA A 42 -1.81 15.72 -14.46
N ALA A 43 -2.58 14.78 -15.02
CA ALA A 43 -3.95 15.04 -15.43
C ALA A 43 -4.87 15.44 -14.26
N TRP A 44 -4.77 14.71 -13.13
CA TRP A 44 -5.55 15.04 -11.93
C TRP A 44 -5.11 16.35 -11.27
N LEU A 45 -3.81 16.65 -11.24
CA LEU A 45 -3.29 17.91 -10.71
C LEU A 45 -3.67 19.10 -11.60
N THR A 46 -3.72 18.94 -12.92
CA THR A 46 -4.20 19.98 -13.84
C THR A 46 -5.68 20.27 -13.60
N LEU A 47 -6.51 19.24 -13.44
CA LEU A 47 -7.92 19.42 -13.07
C LEU A 47 -8.04 20.14 -11.73
N LEU A 48 -7.30 19.70 -10.71
CA LEU A 48 -7.33 20.32 -9.39
C LEU A 48 -6.88 21.79 -9.44
N GLY A 49 -5.82 22.09 -10.19
CA GLY A 49 -5.33 23.45 -10.39
C GLY A 49 -6.36 24.35 -11.07
N LEU A 50 -7.07 23.84 -12.08
CA LEU A 50 -8.18 24.55 -12.73
C LEU A 50 -9.36 24.78 -11.78
N ALA A 51 -9.73 23.77 -10.99
CA ALA A 51 -10.80 23.88 -10.01
C ALA A 51 -10.49 24.92 -8.92
N ILE A 52 -9.24 24.98 -8.46
CA ILE A 52 -8.80 25.99 -7.49
C ILE A 52 -8.76 27.39 -8.14
N ALA A 53 -8.25 27.51 -9.36
CA ALA A 53 -8.16 28.81 -10.05
C ALA A 53 -9.53 29.41 -10.35
N ASN A 54 -10.56 28.58 -10.51
CA ASN A 54 -11.93 29.00 -10.79
C ASN A 54 -12.88 28.73 -9.61
N SER A 55 -12.36 28.67 -8.38
CA SER A 55 -13.13 28.31 -7.19
C SER A 55 -14.28 29.28 -6.87
N ASP A 56 -14.23 30.49 -7.42
CA ASP A 56 -15.24 31.53 -7.19
C ASP A 56 -16.53 31.29 -8.00
N ARG A 57 -16.60 30.23 -8.81
CA ARG A 57 -17.76 29.88 -9.62
C ARG A 57 -18.63 28.83 -8.94
N GLU A 58 -19.94 28.96 -9.10
CA GLU A 58 -20.94 28.02 -8.56
C GLU A 58 -20.89 26.63 -9.24
N SER A 59 -20.31 26.51 -10.42
CA SER A 59 -20.23 25.24 -11.16
C SER A 59 -18.99 25.14 -12.06
N PHE A 60 -18.64 23.91 -12.45
CA PHE A 60 -17.55 23.65 -13.39
C PHE A 60 -17.87 24.20 -14.78
N GLY A 61 -16.94 24.99 -15.31
CA GLY A 61 -16.98 25.46 -16.69
C GLY A 61 -16.56 24.40 -17.71
N PRO A 62 -16.63 24.72 -19.01
CA PRO A 62 -16.28 23.80 -20.09
C PRO A 62 -14.83 23.30 -20.03
N LEU A 63 -13.89 24.11 -19.53
CA LEU A 63 -12.48 23.74 -19.42
C LEU A 63 -12.25 22.74 -18.28
N GLU A 64 -12.91 22.93 -17.15
CA GLU A 64 -12.88 22.01 -16.00
C GLU A 64 -13.51 20.66 -16.38
N LEU A 65 -14.63 20.67 -17.10
CA LEU A 65 -15.27 19.46 -17.60
C LEU A 65 -14.39 18.72 -18.61
N LEU A 66 -13.70 19.44 -19.50
CA LEU A 66 -12.74 18.85 -20.44
C LEU A 66 -11.55 18.25 -19.70
N ALA A 67 -10.99 18.96 -18.72
CA ALA A 67 -9.91 18.46 -17.87
C ALA A 67 -10.32 17.22 -17.08
N LEU A 68 -11.56 17.17 -16.57
CA LEU A 68 -12.13 16.01 -15.89
C LEU A 68 -12.25 14.81 -16.84
N ALA A 69 -12.84 15.03 -18.03
CA ALA A 69 -12.95 13.98 -19.06
C ALA A 69 -11.57 13.44 -19.46
N ALA A 70 -10.57 14.31 -19.62
CA ALA A 70 -9.20 13.92 -19.90
C ALA A 70 -8.57 13.11 -18.75
N ALA A 71 -8.75 13.55 -17.50
CA ALA A 71 -8.22 12.84 -16.32
C ALA A 71 -8.83 11.44 -16.18
N ILE A 72 -10.13 11.30 -16.42
CA ILE A 72 -10.84 10.01 -16.44
C ILE A 72 -10.31 9.16 -17.60
N GLY A 73 -10.30 9.68 -18.83
CA GLY A 73 -9.85 8.96 -20.01
C GLY A 73 -8.41 8.44 -19.89
N ILE A 74 -7.49 9.28 -19.42
CA ILE A 74 -6.10 8.90 -19.13
C ILE A 74 -6.04 7.82 -18.06
N SER A 75 -6.84 7.94 -16.99
CA SER A 75 -6.88 6.95 -15.92
C SER A 75 -7.38 5.59 -16.40
N VAL A 76 -8.47 5.56 -17.16
CA VAL A 76 -9.04 4.35 -17.76
C VAL A 76 -8.03 3.72 -18.72
N TRP A 77 -7.43 4.50 -19.62
CA TRP A 77 -6.43 3.99 -20.57
C TRP A 77 -5.20 3.39 -19.87
N CYS A 78 -4.67 4.06 -18.85
CA CYS A 78 -3.53 3.56 -18.09
C CYS A 78 -3.82 2.25 -17.35
N LEU A 79 -5.07 2.04 -16.92
CA LEU A 79 -5.49 0.81 -16.23
C LEU A 79 -5.86 -0.30 -17.21
N ALA A 80 -6.47 0.03 -18.34
CA ALA A 80 -6.85 -0.92 -19.38
C ALA A 80 -5.64 -1.44 -20.18
N LYS A 81 -4.63 -0.60 -20.39
CA LYS A 81 -3.40 -0.95 -21.12
C LYS A 81 -2.16 -0.62 -20.28
N PRO A 82 -1.86 -1.42 -19.24
CA PRO A 82 -0.64 -1.26 -18.46
C PRO A 82 0.60 -1.58 -19.31
N LEU A 83 1.51 -0.61 -19.44
CA LEU A 83 2.73 -0.71 -20.25
C LEU A 83 3.99 -0.95 -19.41
N GLY A 84 3.84 -1.27 -18.13
CA GLY A 84 4.96 -1.62 -17.26
C GLY A 84 5.37 -3.08 -17.40
N GLY A 85 6.42 -3.45 -16.65
CA GLY A 85 6.88 -4.84 -16.56
C GLY A 85 5.84 -5.82 -15.97
N PRO A 86 6.13 -7.13 -16.01
CA PRO A 86 5.24 -8.16 -15.47
C PRO A 86 5.00 -7.94 -13.98
N LEU A 87 3.78 -8.22 -13.53
CA LEU A 87 3.40 -8.29 -12.13
C LEU A 87 3.82 -9.66 -11.61
N VAL A 88 4.81 -9.68 -10.71
CA VAL A 88 5.28 -10.91 -10.06
C VAL A 88 4.66 -10.94 -8.67
N ALA A 89 3.83 -11.93 -8.35
CA ALA A 89 3.38 -12.16 -6.98
C ALA A 89 4.54 -12.72 -6.14
N MET A 90 4.62 -12.33 -4.87
CA MET A 90 5.61 -12.82 -3.91
C MET A 90 4.83 -13.25 -2.67
N ASP A 91 4.04 -14.30 -2.83
CA ASP A 91 3.13 -14.78 -1.79
C ASP A 91 3.80 -15.82 -0.89
N GLU A 92 4.83 -16.52 -1.38
CA GLU A 92 5.63 -17.47 -0.62
C GLU A 92 7.07 -16.98 -0.41
N ALA A 93 7.72 -17.50 0.64
CA ALA A 93 9.10 -17.15 0.94
C ALA A 93 10.08 -17.60 -0.16
N ALA A 94 9.76 -18.68 -0.88
CA ALA A 94 10.57 -19.20 -1.97
C ALA A 94 10.64 -18.26 -3.18
N ASP A 95 9.58 -17.47 -3.42
CA ASP A 95 9.49 -16.55 -4.57
C ASP A 95 10.22 -15.21 -4.34
N VAL A 96 10.77 -15.02 -3.13
CA VAL A 96 11.36 -13.73 -2.72
C VAL A 96 12.76 -13.58 -3.29
N HIS A 97 12.85 -13.00 -4.49
CA HIS A 97 14.11 -12.66 -5.14
C HIS A 97 14.15 -11.19 -5.62
N GLY A 98 15.35 -10.63 -5.68
CA GLY A 98 15.59 -9.25 -6.13
C GLY A 98 15.99 -8.29 -5.03
N THR A 99 15.93 -6.99 -5.31
CA THR A 99 16.38 -5.93 -4.41
C THR A 99 15.21 -5.29 -3.70
N PHE A 100 15.22 -5.28 -2.39
CA PHE A 100 14.12 -4.84 -1.53
C PHE A 100 14.45 -3.53 -0.81
N VAL A 101 13.51 -2.58 -0.89
CA VAL A 101 13.64 -1.25 -0.31
C VAL A 101 12.33 -0.84 0.34
N SER A 102 12.39 -0.20 1.52
CA SER A 102 11.22 0.44 2.11
C SER A 102 10.87 1.72 1.35
N ARG A 103 9.63 1.81 0.84
CA ARG A 103 9.16 2.95 0.05
C ARG A 103 8.06 3.72 0.76
N THR A 104 8.22 5.03 0.81
CA THR A 104 7.17 5.97 1.23
C THR A 104 6.13 6.12 0.12
N ASN A 105 4.84 6.02 0.47
CA ASN A 105 3.78 6.47 -0.41
C ASN A 105 3.60 7.98 -0.27
N TRP A 106 4.30 8.73 -1.13
CA TRP A 106 4.28 10.19 -1.11
C TRP A 106 2.89 10.79 -1.30
N GLY A 107 2.01 10.16 -2.09
CA GLY A 107 0.64 10.65 -2.28
C GLY A 107 -0.16 10.62 -0.98
N LEU A 108 -0.14 9.49 -0.26
CA LEU A 108 -0.82 9.39 1.03
C LEU A 108 -0.17 10.25 2.12
N LEU A 109 1.15 10.43 2.07
CA LEU A 109 1.84 11.33 2.99
C LEU A 109 1.42 12.78 2.76
N LEU A 110 1.39 13.26 1.52
CA LEU A 110 0.94 14.61 1.17
C LEU A 110 -0.53 14.84 1.53
N ILE A 111 -1.41 13.87 1.27
CA ILE A 111 -2.81 13.93 1.71
C ILE A 111 -2.88 14.02 3.25
N GLY A 112 -2.11 13.21 3.96
CA GLY A 112 -2.03 13.28 5.43
C GLY A 112 -1.58 14.65 5.92
N VAL A 113 -0.57 15.25 5.29
CA VAL A 113 -0.12 16.63 5.59
C VAL A 113 -1.24 17.63 5.35
N ALA A 114 -1.88 17.59 4.17
CA ALA A 114 -2.94 18.53 3.80
C ALA A 114 -4.14 18.47 4.76
N LEU A 115 -4.61 17.27 5.10
CA LEU A 115 -5.69 17.07 6.07
C LEU A 115 -5.33 17.61 7.45
N THR A 116 -4.10 17.36 7.90
CA THR A 116 -3.63 17.83 9.21
C THR A 116 -3.53 19.35 9.24
N LEU A 117 -2.95 19.97 8.20
CA LEU A 117 -2.86 21.43 8.11
C LEU A 117 -4.23 22.09 8.01
N GLY A 118 -5.16 21.52 7.22
CA GLY A 118 -6.53 22.00 7.13
C GLY A 118 -7.25 22.00 8.48
N GLY A 119 -7.12 20.90 9.24
CA GLY A 119 -7.72 20.81 10.57
C GLY A 119 -7.03 21.69 11.64
N ILE A 120 -5.71 21.89 11.57
CA ILE A 120 -5.00 22.86 12.42
C ILE A 120 -5.48 24.29 12.10
N GLY A 121 -5.62 24.63 10.82
CA GLY A 121 -6.16 25.93 10.38
C GLY A 121 -7.55 26.19 10.95
N ALA A 122 -8.43 25.19 10.91
CA ALA A 122 -9.75 25.25 11.52
C ALA A 122 -9.69 25.42 13.04
N THR A 123 -8.73 24.77 13.72
CA THR A 123 -8.49 24.98 15.16
C THR A 123 -8.18 26.44 15.48
N GLY A 124 -7.37 27.09 14.65
CA GLY A 124 -7.04 28.51 14.79
C GLY A 124 -8.27 29.42 14.63
N ALA A 125 -9.13 29.13 13.65
CA ALA A 125 -10.39 29.85 13.44
C ALA A 125 -11.35 29.67 14.63
N ILE A 126 -11.49 28.45 15.15
CA ILE A 126 -12.30 28.14 16.34
C ILE A 126 -11.82 28.97 17.54
N VAL A 127 -10.51 28.95 17.82
CA VAL A 127 -9.93 29.69 18.97
C VAL A 127 -10.17 31.19 18.82
N TYR A 128 -9.94 31.73 17.62
CA TYR A 128 -10.17 33.14 17.34
C TYR A 128 -11.64 33.52 17.57
N ASP A 129 -12.59 32.77 17.01
CA ASP A 129 -14.01 33.11 17.10
C ASP A 129 -14.58 32.91 18.51
N LEU A 130 -14.12 31.90 19.25
CA LEU A 130 -14.45 31.75 20.68
C LEU A 130 -13.91 32.93 21.50
N SER A 131 -12.65 33.33 21.25
CA SER A 131 -12.02 34.45 21.97
C SER A 131 -12.63 35.81 21.63
N ALA A 132 -13.15 35.97 20.42
CA ALA A 132 -13.84 37.16 19.95
C ALA A 132 -15.34 37.18 20.29
N GLY A 133 -15.87 36.12 20.93
CA GLY A 133 -17.28 35.98 21.26
C GLY A 133 -18.20 35.81 20.05
N ARG A 134 -17.66 35.42 18.89
CA ARG A 134 -18.41 35.23 17.64
C ARG A 134 -19.06 33.86 17.52
N ALA A 135 -18.58 32.89 18.30
CA ALA A 135 -19.12 31.54 18.36
C ALA A 135 -19.09 31.04 19.81
N THR A 136 -19.94 30.07 20.14
CA THR A 136 -19.91 29.33 21.40
C THR A 136 -19.33 27.93 21.20
N VAL A 137 -18.91 27.29 22.30
CA VAL A 137 -18.45 25.89 22.28
C VAL A 137 -19.55 24.95 21.78
N HIS A 138 -20.82 25.27 22.04
CA HIS A 138 -21.95 24.51 21.54
C HIS A 138 -22.05 24.55 20.02
N ASP A 139 -21.86 25.73 19.43
CA ASP A 139 -21.91 25.91 17.97
C ASP A 139 -20.84 25.06 17.28
N VAL A 140 -19.61 25.08 17.80
CA VAL A 140 -18.49 24.27 17.27
C VAL A 140 -18.78 22.77 17.36
N LEU A 141 -19.33 22.29 18.47
CA LEU A 141 -19.65 20.87 18.65
C LEU A 141 -20.84 20.42 17.80
N ALA A 142 -21.85 21.27 17.63
CA ALA A 142 -22.99 21.00 16.75
C ALA A 142 -22.55 20.91 15.28
N ASP A 143 -21.63 21.78 14.88
CA ASP A 143 -21.01 21.80 13.54
C ASP A 143 -20.24 20.51 13.24
N MET A 144 -19.37 20.10 14.17
CA MET A 144 -18.63 18.83 14.08
C MET A 144 -19.56 17.62 14.05
N GLY A 145 -20.61 17.61 14.89
CA GLY A 145 -21.59 16.53 14.95
C GLY A 145 -22.36 16.39 13.63
N THR A 146 -22.79 17.51 13.05
CA THR A 146 -23.53 17.54 11.78
C THR A 146 -22.66 17.01 10.64
N PHE A 147 -21.38 17.38 10.61
CA PHE A 147 -20.43 16.85 9.63
C PHE A 147 -20.23 15.34 9.76
N VAL A 148 -20.00 14.83 10.97
CA VAL A 148 -19.77 13.38 11.19
C VAL A 148 -21.03 12.58 10.85
N VAL A 149 -22.22 13.05 11.25
CA VAL A 149 -23.49 12.39 10.92
C VAL A 149 -23.75 12.39 9.42
N GLY A 150 -23.57 13.55 8.76
CA GLY A 150 -23.72 13.68 7.31
C GLY A 150 -22.79 12.73 6.57
N TRP A 151 -21.49 12.76 6.88
CA TRP A 151 -20.51 11.88 6.25
C TRP A 151 -20.78 10.39 6.48
N THR A 152 -21.16 10.01 7.72
CA THR A 152 -21.45 8.60 8.04
C THR A 152 -22.71 8.11 7.33
N SER A 153 -23.74 8.96 7.22
CA SER A 153 -24.97 8.63 6.50
C SER A 153 -24.71 8.43 5.01
N GLU A 154 -23.90 9.28 4.38
CA GLU A 154 -23.55 9.19 2.96
C GLU A 154 -22.67 7.96 2.69
N ALA A 155 -21.68 7.69 3.55
CA ALA A 155 -20.79 6.54 3.44
C ALA A 155 -21.52 5.19 3.58
N LEU A 156 -22.58 5.11 4.38
CA LEU A 156 -23.35 3.88 4.62
C LEU A 156 -24.54 3.71 3.67
N SER A 157 -25.18 4.80 3.25
CA SER A 157 -26.38 4.74 2.40
C SER A 157 -26.07 4.84 0.90
N GLY A 158 -24.90 5.37 0.52
CA GLY A 158 -24.49 5.52 -0.88
C GLY A 158 -25.32 6.53 -1.68
N TRP A 159 -26.21 7.28 -1.01
CA TRP A 159 -26.99 8.39 -1.57
C TRP A 159 -26.45 9.70 -0.99
N SER A 160 -26.50 10.78 -1.78
CA SER A 160 -26.18 12.13 -1.29
C SER A 160 -27.22 12.53 -0.24
N TYR A 161 -26.91 12.27 1.02
CA TYR A 161 -27.68 12.81 2.11
C TYR A 161 -27.48 14.32 2.10
N ASP A 162 -28.58 15.06 1.92
CA ASP A 162 -28.61 16.52 1.98
C ASP A 162 -28.47 16.98 3.45
N ALA A 163 -27.43 16.49 4.13
CA ALA A 163 -26.91 17.13 5.32
C ALA A 163 -26.66 18.56 4.88
N HIS A 164 -27.22 19.53 5.61
CA HIS A 164 -27.08 20.95 5.34
C HIS A 164 -25.62 21.40 5.53
N LEU A 165 -24.71 20.82 4.75
CA LEU A 165 -23.27 20.98 4.80
C LEU A 165 -22.89 22.42 4.42
N GLU A 166 -23.76 23.06 3.64
CA GLU A 166 -23.75 24.48 3.29
C GLU A 166 -23.87 25.40 4.51
N ARG A 167 -24.41 24.92 5.65
CA ARG A 167 -24.49 25.66 6.92
C ARG A 167 -23.40 25.29 7.92
N THR A 168 -22.59 24.27 7.62
CA THR A 168 -21.48 23.90 8.48
C THR A 168 -20.36 24.93 8.33
N HIS A 169 -19.95 25.54 9.44
CA HIS A 169 -18.80 26.42 9.45
C HIS A 169 -17.50 25.63 9.17
N ALA A 170 -16.41 26.33 8.89
CA ALA A 170 -15.11 25.69 8.67
C ALA A 170 -14.60 24.89 9.90
N TYR A 171 -15.29 24.94 11.05
CA TYR A 171 -14.94 24.22 12.27
C TYR A 171 -15.02 22.70 12.09
N ALA A 172 -15.91 22.21 11.24
CA ALA A 172 -15.97 20.80 10.85
C ALA A 172 -14.64 20.25 10.32
N LEU A 173 -13.80 21.08 9.69
CA LEU A 173 -12.47 20.66 9.21
C LEU A 173 -11.52 20.24 10.33
N PHE A 174 -11.78 20.63 11.60
CA PHE A 174 -11.05 20.12 12.76
C PHE A 174 -11.08 18.57 12.84
N VAL A 175 -12.18 17.96 12.41
CA VAL A 175 -12.35 16.50 12.38
C VAL A 175 -11.29 15.83 11.50
N LEU A 176 -10.72 16.56 10.52
CA LEU A 176 -9.70 16.06 9.59
C LEU A 176 -8.31 15.90 10.22
N VAL A 177 -8.05 16.49 11.40
CA VAL A 177 -6.76 16.33 12.09
C VAL A 177 -6.49 14.86 12.41
N VAL A 178 -7.48 14.14 12.95
CA VAL A 178 -7.35 12.73 13.35
C VAL A 178 -7.00 11.82 12.16
N PRO A 179 -7.76 11.78 11.05
CA PRO A 179 -7.41 10.97 9.89
C PRO A 179 -6.10 11.45 9.23
N GLY A 180 -5.81 12.76 9.24
CA GLY A 180 -4.54 13.31 8.78
C GLY A 180 -3.34 12.74 9.54
N LEU A 181 -3.38 12.80 10.88
CA LEU A 181 -2.34 12.25 11.75
C LEU A 181 -2.19 10.73 11.61
N LEU A 182 -3.29 10.00 11.45
CA LEU A 182 -3.26 8.55 11.20
C LEU A 182 -2.56 8.22 9.88
N LEU A 183 -2.89 8.95 8.80
CA LEU A 183 -2.23 8.79 7.51
C LEU A 183 -0.75 9.12 7.60
N LEU A 184 -0.38 10.21 8.28
CA LEU A 184 1.02 10.56 8.51
C LEU A 184 1.75 9.45 9.26
N ARG A 185 1.22 9.03 10.41
CA ARG A 185 1.81 7.96 11.23
C ARG A 185 2.09 6.69 10.43
N TRP A 186 1.14 6.24 9.60
CA TRP A 186 1.30 5.00 8.82
C TRP A 186 2.22 5.13 7.60
N ASN A 187 2.41 6.34 7.07
CA ASN A 187 3.26 6.59 5.90
C ASN A 187 4.66 7.12 6.26
N LEU A 188 4.89 7.54 7.50
CA LEU A 188 6.20 7.98 8.02
C LEU A 188 7.13 6.82 8.37
N VAL A 189 6.65 5.57 8.46
CA VAL A 189 7.47 4.41 8.85
C VAL A 189 8.75 4.28 7.99
N PRO A 190 8.72 4.39 6.65
CA PRO A 190 9.94 4.32 5.83
C PRO A 190 10.90 5.49 6.03
N LEU A 191 10.47 6.60 6.64
CA LEU A 191 11.33 7.76 6.95
C LEU A 191 12.03 7.58 8.30
N VAL A 192 11.34 7.04 9.31
CA VAL A 192 11.87 6.87 10.66
C VAL A 192 12.59 5.53 10.83
N LYS A 193 12.11 4.48 10.17
CA LYS A 193 12.57 3.09 10.28
C LYS A 193 12.87 2.49 8.90
N ARG A 194 13.67 3.20 8.10
CA ARG A 194 13.97 2.80 6.71
C ARG A 194 14.75 1.49 6.60
N GLY A 195 15.65 1.23 7.56
CA GLY A 195 16.62 0.16 7.47
C GLY A 195 17.55 0.27 6.25
N HIS A 196 18.39 -0.75 6.08
CA HIS A 196 19.27 -0.93 4.93
C HIS A 196 18.56 -1.70 3.83
N GLU A 197 18.75 -1.27 2.59
CA GLU A 197 18.31 -2.03 1.42
C GLU A 197 18.95 -3.42 1.45
N PHE A 198 18.20 -4.45 1.09
CA PHE A 198 18.72 -5.81 1.01
C PHE A 198 18.37 -6.45 -0.31
N ARG A 199 19.18 -7.39 -0.77
CA ARG A 199 18.98 -8.15 -1.99
C ARG A 199 18.96 -9.63 -1.64
N VAL A 200 17.99 -10.36 -2.17
CA VAL A 200 17.89 -11.81 -2.04
C VAL A 200 18.20 -12.42 -3.39
N GLU A 201 19.23 -13.26 -3.43
CA GLU A 201 19.63 -14.01 -4.61
C GLU A 201 18.84 -15.33 -4.73
N PRO A 202 18.84 -16.00 -5.90
CA PRO A 202 18.07 -17.23 -6.12
C PRO A 202 18.46 -18.39 -5.20
N ASP A 203 19.70 -18.39 -4.71
CA ASP A 203 20.23 -19.32 -3.71
C ASP A 203 19.86 -18.93 -2.26
N ALA A 204 18.92 -17.98 -2.12
CA ALA A 204 18.48 -17.37 -0.87
C ALA A 204 19.59 -16.62 -0.10
N VAL A 205 20.75 -16.33 -0.73
CA VAL A 205 21.78 -15.49 -0.11
C VAL A 205 21.28 -14.06 0.00
N ILE A 206 21.48 -13.47 1.18
CA ILE A 206 21.03 -12.12 1.49
C ILE A 206 22.22 -11.18 1.51
N TRP A 207 22.16 -10.15 0.68
CA TRP A 207 23.11 -9.04 0.64
C TRP A 207 22.48 -7.79 1.23
N VAL A 208 23.24 -7.00 1.96
CA VAL A 208 22.77 -5.77 2.61
C VAL A 208 23.60 -4.59 2.12
N ARG A 209 22.91 -3.47 1.84
CA ARG A 209 23.54 -2.23 1.40
C ARG A 209 24.06 -1.44 2.60
N GLY A 210 25.38 -1.47 2.78
CA GLY A 210 26.11 -0.63 3.72
C GLY A 210 26.73 0.62 3.08
N PRO A 211 27.46 1.43 3.86
CA PRO A 211 28.14 2.63 3.38
C PRO A 211 29.25 2.34 2.36
N ARG A 212 29.90 1.17 2.45
CA ARG A 212 30.97 0.73 1.53
C ARG A 212 30.46 -0.06 0.33
N GLY A 213 29.15 -0.25 0.19
CA GLY A 213 28.55 -1.03 -0.88
C GLY A 213 27.72 -2.20 -0.37
N TRP A 214 27.60 -3.24 -1.20
CA TRP A 214 26.90 -4.47 -0.85
C TRP A 214 27.82 -5.39 -0.04
N GLY A 215 27.33 -5.91 1.08
CA GLY A 215 28.00 -6.94 1.87
C GLY A 215 27.04 -8.08 2.16
N GLN A 216 27.55 -9.31 2.17
CA GLN A 216 26.74 -10.47 2.49
C GLN A 216 26.31 -10.43 3.96
N LEU A 217 25.06 -10.75 4.24
CA LEU A 217 24.57 -10.95 5.59
C LEU A 217 25.06 -12.30 6.09
N LEU A 218 25.91 -12.24 7.12
CA LEU A 218 26.49 -13.42 7.75
C LEU A 218 25.83 -13.60 9.11
N GLU A 219 24.80 -14.44 9.19
CA GLU A 219 23.95 -14.61 10.37
C GLU A 219 24.74 -15.03 11.62
N TYR A 220 25.84 -15.76 11.43
CA TYR A 220 26.70 -16.21 12.51
C TYR A 220 27.49 -15.08 13.22
N ASN A 221 27.51 -13.87 12.69
CA ASN A 221 28.11 -12.70 13.38
C ASN A 221 27.14 -12.04 14.39
N TYR A 222 25.92 -12.55 14.51
CA TYR A 222 24.87 -11.97 15.35
C TYR A 222 24.43 -12.93 16.45
N ALA A 223 24.19 -12.40 17.64
CA ALA A 223 23.71 -13.17 18.79
C ALA A 223 22.18 -13.31 18.82
N SER A 224 21.48 -12.28 18.36
CA SER A 224 20.02 -12.28 18.32
C SER A 224 19.48 -11.48 17.15
N VAL A 225 18.28 -11.86 16.71
CA VAL A 225 17.53 -11.18 15.66
C VAL A 225 16.15 -10.86 16.20
N THR A 226 15.67 -9.64 15.99
CA THR A 226 14.35 -9.20 16.46
C THR A 226 13.60 -8.52 15.34
N ALA A 227 12.39 -8.99 15.06
CA ALA A 227 11.49 -8.40 14.09
C ALA A 227 10.26 -7.85 14.81
N ASP A 228 9.99 -6.55 14.65
CA ASP A 228 8.85 -5.86 15.30
C ASP A 228 7.67 -5.63 14.35
N GLY A 229 7.71 -6.21 13.15
CA GLY A 229 6.73 -5.99 12.08
C GLY A 229 7.01 -4.71 11.27
N THR A 230 7.97 -3.88 11.68
CA THR A 230 8.43 -2.71 10.92
C THR A 230 9.85 -2.86 10.41
N THR A 231 10.73 -3.45 11.21
CA THR A 231 12.14 -3.70 10.91
C THR A 231 12.58 -5.02 11.51
N ILE A 232 13.61 -5.62 10.89
CA ILE A 232 14.32 -6.79 11.40
C ILE A 232 15.71 -6.32 11.81
N ARG A 233 16.01 -6.40 13.11
CA ARG A 233 17.27 -5.96 13.70
C ARG A 233 18.12 -7.16 14.09
N PHE A 234 19.31 -7.22 13.51
CA PHE A 234 20.37 -8.15 13.82
C PHE A 234 21.30 -7.50 14.85
N THR A 235 21.35 -8.08 16.05
CA THR A 235 22.17 -7.61 17.16
C THR A 235 23.48 -8.39 17.18
N PRO A 236 24.65 -7.72 17.10
CA PRO A 236 25.93 -8.38 16.96
C PRO A 236 26.30 -9.20 18.20
N SER A 237 27.14 -10.22 18.03
CA SER A 237 27.66 -11.03 19.15
C SER A 237 28.87 -10.40 19.86
N GLY A 238 29.50 -9.39 19.26
CA GLY A 238 30.62 -8.64 19.85
C GLY A 238 30.85 -7.29 19.16
N ASP A 239 31.72 -6.47 19.74
CA ASP A 239 31.89 -5.05 19.36
C ASP A 239 32.44 -4.81 17.94
N ALA A 240 33.09 -5.81 17.35
CA ALA A 240 33.66 -5.68 16.00
C ALA A 240 32.62 -5.66 14.87
N THR A 241 31.39 -6.14 15.12
CA THR A 241 30.34 -6.21 14.09
C THR A 241 29.27 -5.15 14.37
N PRO A 242 28.96 -4.25 13.43
CA PRO A 242 27.86 -3.30 13.61
C PRO A 242 26.50 -4.00 13.52
N ALA A 243 25.50 -3.46 14.23
CA ALA A 243 24.13 -3.94 14.11
C ALA A 243 23.57 -3.67 12.71
N VAL A 244 22.82 -4.62 12.15
CA VAL A 244 22.15 -4.47 10.86
C VAL A 244 20.64 -4.36 11.08
N ILE A 245 20.02 -3.38 10.44
CA ILE A 245 18.58 -3.17 10.48
C ILE A 245 18.05 -3.28 9.06
N LEU A 246 17.17 -4.24 8.81
CA LEU A 246 16.50 -4.42 7.52
C LEU A 246 15.05 -3.93 7.63
N PRO A 247 14.48 -3.33 6.56
CA PRO A 247 13.08 -2.99 6.56
C PRO A 247 12.20 -4.23 6.46
N GLN A 248 11.03 -4.18 7.10
CA GLN A 248 10.00 -5.20 7.02
C GLN A 248 8.64 -4.61 6.63
N ALA A 249 8.34 -3.39 7.07
CA ALA A 249 7.16 -2.66 6.66
C ALA A 249 7.40 -1.89 5.35
N ARG A 250 6.35 -1.86 4.50
CA ARG A 250 6.33 -1.12 3.23
C ARG A 250 7.51 -1.45 2.30
N VAL A 251 7.95 -2.69 2.36
CA VAL A 251 9.03 -3.19 1.50
C VAL A 251 8.48 -3.48 0.11
N SER A 252 9.21 -3.06 -0.91
CA SER A 252 8.92 -3.41 -2.29
C SER A 252 10.17 -3.86 -3.01
N CYS A 253 10.03 -4.86 -3.87
CA CYS A 253 11.05 -5.23 -4.83
C CYS A 253 11.29 -4.06 -5.80
N ARG A 254 12.54 -3.73 -6.09
CA ARG A 254 12.92 -2.58 -6.92
C ARG A 254 12.63 -2.87 -8.38
N GLU A 255 12.90 -4.10 -8.79
CA GLU A 255 12.79 -4.60 -10.15
C GLU A 255 11.31 -4.80 -10.53
N THR A 256 10.57 -5.56 -9.73
CA THR A 256 9.17 -5.93 -10.00
C THR A 256 8.17 -4.94 -9.42
N GLY A 257 8.56 -4.11 -8.45
CA GLY A 257 7.68 -3.15 -7.78
C GLY A 257 6.65 -3.83 -6.86
N THR A 258 6.70 -5.15 -6.75
CA THR A 258 5.81 -5.94 -5.91
C THR A 258 6.08 -5.64 -4.45
N ARG A 259 4.99 -5.50 -3.67
CA ARG A 259 5.09 -5.32 -2.23
C ARG A 259 5.41 -6.66 -1.58
N LEU A 260 6.52 -6.70 -0.85
CA LEU A 260 6.82 -7.82 0.03
C LEU A 260 5.99 -7.67 1.31
N ARG A 261 5.14 -8.66 1.59
CA ARG A 261 4.34 -8.69 2.81
C ARG A 261 5.24 -8.97 4.02
N SER A 262 4.93 -8.37 5.17
CA SER A 262 5.77 -8.52 6.36
C SER A 262 5.78 -9.96 6.89
N GLN A 263 4.70 -10.72 6.66
CA GLN A 263 4.62 -12.13 7.03
C GLN A 263 5.54 -12.99 6.16
N VAL A 264 5.49 -12.81 4.84
CA VAL A 264 6.36 -13.53 3.88
C VAL A 264 7.83 -13.20 4.13
N SER A 265 8.13 -11.92 4.37
CA SER A 265 9.47 -11.51 4.80
C SER A 265 9.89 -12.19 6.10
N ALA A 266 9.01 -12.22 7.11
CA ALA A 266 9.30 -12.87 8.38
C ALA A 266 9.59 -14.36 8.18
N GLU A 267 8.77 -15.05 7.41
CA GLU A 267 8.93 -16.47 7.11
C GLU A 267 10.26 -16.78 6.44
N LEU A 268 10.66 -16.01 5.42
CA LEU A 268 11.97 -16.13 4.77
C LEU A 268 13.11 -16.07 5.80
N PHE A 269 13.11 -15.05 6.66
CA PHE A 269 14.16 -14.89 7.67
C PHE A 269 14.08 -15.96 8.76
N GLN A 270 12.90 -16.40 9.17
CA GLN A 270 12.75 -17.47 10.16
C GLN A 270 13.29 -18.79 9.64
N GLN A 271 12.93 -19.19 8.41
CA GLN A 271 13.43 -20.40 7.77
C GLN A 271 14.97 -20.37 7.64
N ARG A 272 15.52 -19.24 7.20
CA ARG A 272 16.98 -19.05 7.07
C ARG A 272 17.69 -19.09 8.42
N LEU A 273 17.19 -18.38 9.42
CA LEU A 273 17.78 -18.36 10.76
C LEU A 273 17.71 -19.73 11.45
N ALA A 274 16.60 -20.46 11.30
CA ALA A 274 16.47 -21.82 11.81
C ALA A 274 17.51 -22.76 11.19
N ARG A 275 17.76 -22.68 9.88
CA ARG A 275 18.84 -23.44 9.20
C ARG A 275 20.24 -23.10 9.74
N HIS A 276 20.43 -21.90 10.27
CA HIS A 276 21.68 -21.44 10.88
C HIS A 276 21.74 -21.60 12.41
N GLY A 277 20.83 -22.41 13.00
CA GLY A 277 20.89 -22.78 14.42
C GLY A 277 20.32 -21.75 15.39
N PHE A 278 19.51 -20.80 14.90
CA PHE A 278 18.74 -19.92 15.78
C PHE A 278 17.45 -20.61 16.25
N THR A 279 17.14 -20.46 17.53
CA THR A 279 15.82 -20.77 18.07
C THR A 279 14.89 -19.59 17.80
N ILE A 280 13.78 -19.85 17.12
CA ILE A 280 12.81 -18.83 16.71
C ILE A 280 11.60 -18.86 17.63
N GLU A 281 11.27 -17.70 18.21
CA GLU A 281 10.05 -17.43 18.96
C GLU A 281 9.18 -16.50 18.12
N VAL A 282 8.03 -16.98 17.66
CA VAL A 282 7.05 -16.15 16.93
C VAL A 282 6.20 -15.38 17.93
N ILE A 283 6.22 -14.05 17.85
CA ILE A 283 5.50 -13.16 18.77
C ILE A 283 4.13 -12.80 18.19
N ASP A 284 4.08 -12.40 16.92
CA ASP A 284 2.85 -12.06 16.20
C ASP A 284 3.00 -12.42 14.72
N ALA A 285 2.43 -13.57 14.34
CA ALA A 285 2.46 -14.06 12.96
C ALA A 285 1.77 -13.10 11.98
N LYS A 286 0.68 -12.42 12.39
CA LYS A 286 -0.06 -11.48 11.53
C LYS A 286 0.76 -10.25 11.21
N ARG A 287 1.63 -9.80 12.13
CA ARG A 287 2.55 -8.67 11.86
C ARG A 287 3.89 -9.11 11.30
N GLY A 288 4.20 -10.41 11.35
CA GLY A 288 5.52 -10.95 11.03
C GLY A 288 6.55 -10.67 12.13
N SER A 289 6.11 -10.50 13.38
CA SER A 289 6.99 -10.26 14.52
C SER A 289 7.53 -11.58 15.08
N PHE A 290 8.84 -11.65 15.26
CA PHE A 290 9.53 -12.81 15.82
C PHE A 290 10.82 -12.39 16.51
N ARG A 291 11.36 -13.30 17.31
CA ARG A 291 12.66 -13.18 17.95
C ARG A 291 13.46 -14.46 17.68
N GLY A 292 14.61 -14.31 17.05
CA GLY A 292 15.61 -15.36 16.92
C GLY A 292 16.69 -15.17 17.98
N ARG A 293 17.02 -16.23 18.72
CA ARG A 293 18.21 -16.26 19.57
C ARG A 293 19.10 -17.41 19.13
N ARG A 294 20.40 -17.15 19.05
CA ARG A 294 21.35 -18.24 18.82
C ARG A 294 21.37 -19.10 20.08
N GLY A 295 21.16 -20.41 19.94
CA GLY A 295 21.38 -21.32 21.04
C GLY A 295 22.83 -21.17 21.52
N LEU A 296 23.03 -20.94 22.82
CA LEU A 296 24.32 -21.20 23.45
C LEU A 296 24.56 -22.69 23.23
N GLY A 297 25.51 -23.04 22.35
CA GLY A 297 25.92 -24.42 22.19
C GLY A 297 26.33 -24.98 23.55
N ALA A 298 25.79 -26.14 23.88
CA ALA A 298 26.49 -27.12 24.69
C ALA A 298 27.78 -27.55 23.96
#